data_AF-A0A7I8CDY2-F1
#
_entry.id   AF-A0A7I8CDY2-F1
#
_cell.length_a   1.000
_cell.length_b   1.000
_cell.length_c   1.000
_cell.angle_alpha   90.00
_cell.angle_beta   90.00
_cell.angle_gamma   90.00
#
_symmetry.space_group_name_H-M   'P 1'
#
loop_
_entity.id
_entity.type
_entity.pdbx_description
1 polymer ?
#
loop_
_entity_poly.entity_id
_entity_poly.type
_entity_poly.pdbx_seq_one_letter_code
_entity_poly.pdbx_strand_id
1 'polypeptide(L)'
;MKPFEYRYAPGQIHAGWFKCGSAIVALEGTLRVSYRDASLDWLLGDAPKVSVVLCEGERHVLPYEAFVEVLATGQRAAIAQIDAGPRGRSMVATIGRWLVSVGRLNGARFRRS
;
A
#
# COMPACT_ATOMS: atom_id res chain seq x y z
N MET A 1 2.23 12.02 -4.41
CA MET A 1 1.46 13.23 -3.98
C MET A 1 1.84 13.50 -2.54
N LYS A 2 1.55 14.70 -2.00
CA LYS A 2 1.64 14.86 -0.54
C LYS A 2 0.56 14.00 0.12
N PRO A 3 0.82 13.40 1.30
CA PRO A 3 -0.23 12.77 2.07
C PRO A 3 -1.36 13.76 2.33
N PHE A 4 -2.59 13.27 2.32
CA PHE A 4 -3.77 14.07 2.61
C PHE A 4 -4.71 13.29 3.52
N GLU A 5 -5.50 14.01 4.30
CA GLU A 5 -6.50 13.42 5.17
C GLU A 5 -7.85 13.41 4.47
N TYR A 6 -8.65 12.40 4.80
CA TYR A 6 -10.00 12.28 4.30
C TYR A 6 -10.93 11.75 5.40
N ARG A 7 -12.12 12.36 5.49
CA ARG A 7 -13.15 11.99 6.45
C ARG A 7 -14.17 11.07 5.77
N TYR A 8 -14.31 9.86 6.28
CA TYR A 8 -15.25 8.85 5.82
C TYR A 8 -16.49 8.86 6.69
N ALA A 9 -17.64 9.24 6.13
CA ALA A 9 -18.91 9.14 6.84
C ALA A 9 -19.38 7.67 6.92
N PRO A 10 -20.06 7.26 8.01
CA PRO A 10 -20.67 5.94 8.09
C PRO A 10 -21.67 5.72 6.96
N GLY A 11 -21.71 4.49 6.42
CA GLY A 11 -22.63 4.13 5.33
C GLY A 11 -22.24 4.64 3.94
N GLN A 12 -21.16 5.41 3.81
CA GLN A 12 -20.61 5.80 2.51
C GLN A 12 -19.43 4.91 2.12
N ILE A 13 -19.41 4.52 0.85
CA ILE A 13 -18.27 3.87 0.22
C ILE A 13 -17.58 4.92 -0.64
N HIS A 14 -16.31 5.15 -0.36
CA HIS A 14 -15.45 5.95 -1.23
C HIS A 14 -14.49 5.01 -1.95
N ALA A 15 -14.44 5.13 -3.27
CA ALA A 15 -13.63 4.27 -4.09
C ALA A 15 -12.70 5.09 -5.00
N GLY A 16 -11.51 4.55 -5.26
CA GLY A 16 -10.52 5.22 -6.10
C GLY A 16 -9.40 4.29 -6.52
N TRP A 17 -8.62 4.77 -7.49
CA TRP A 17 -7.43 4.07 -7.97
C TRP A 17 -6.20 4.45 -7.14
N PHE A 18 -5.49 3.44 -6.65
CA PHE A 18 -4.28 3.62 -5.84
C PHE A 18 -3.13 2.85 -6.47
N LYS A 19 -1.93 3.45 -6.43
CA LYS A 19 -0.70 2.82 -6.92
C LYS A 19 -0.13 1.85 -5.89
N CYS A 20 0.65 0.87 -6.37
CA CYS A 20 1.48 0.02 -5.51
C CYS A 20 2.31 0.88 -4.54
N GLY A 21 2.34 0.48 -3.26
CA GLY A 21 3.04 1.21 -2.21
C GLY A 21 2.28 2.41 -1.64
N SER A 22 1.08 2.72 -2.15
CA SER A 22 0.17 3.65 -1.45
C SER A 22 -0.18 3.10 -0.07
N ALA A 23 -0.36 3.99 0.89
CA ALA A 23 -0.69 3.61 2.26
C ALA A 23 -1.95 4.32 2.73
N ILE A 24 -2.76 3.60 3.50
CA ILE A 24 -3.94 4.10 4.17
C ILE A 24 -3.73 3.88 5.67
N VAL A 25 -3.84 4.94 6.45
CA VAL A 25 -3.70 4.92 7.90
C VAL A 25 -5.01 5.38 8.52
N ALA A 26 -5.57 4.60 9.45
CA ALA A 26 -6.72 5.05 10.23
C ALA A 26 -6.22 5.98 11.34
N LEU A 27 -6.52 7.27 11.23
CA LEU A 27 -6.17 8.27 12.25
C LEU A 27 -7.20 8.32 13.38
N GLU A 28 -8.48 8.12 13.05
CA GLU A 28 -9.57 8.09 14.02
C GLU A 28 -10.63 7.09 13.56
N GLY A 29 -11.15 6.27 14.47
CA GLY A 29 -12.20 5.30 14.20
C GLY A 29 -11.73 4.07 13.42
N THR A 30 -12.68 3.31 12.86
CA THR A 30 -12.42 2.02 12.22
C THR A 30 -12.79 2.05 10.74
N LEU A 31 -11.84 1.69 9.89
CA LEU A 31 -12.00 1.63 8.45
C LEU A 31 -12.01 0.17 7.97
N ARG A 32 -12.81 -0.14 6.97
CA ARG A 32 -12.61 -1.33 6.15
C ARG A 32 -12.07 -0.88 4.79
N VAL A 33 -10.91 -1.41 4.44
CA VAL A 33 -10.26 -1.21 3.15
C VAL A 33 -10.41 -2.50 2.36
N SER A 34 -11.04 -2.42 1.20
CA SER A 34 -11.20 -3.58 0.33
C SER A 34 -10.70 -3.27 -1.07
N TYR A 35 -10.01 -4.21 -1.69
CA TYR A 35 -9.40 -3.99 -2.98
C TYR A 35 -9.16 -5.31 -3.71
N ARG A 36 -9.02 -5.22 -5.03
CA ARG A 36 -8.64 -6.34 -5.90
C ARG A 36 -7.41 -5.97 -6.71
N ASP A 37 -6.63 -6.97 -7.09
CA ASP A 37 -5.47 -6.76 -7.95
C ASP A 37 -5.93 -6.32 -9.35
N ALA A 38 -5.46 -5.17 -9.81
CA ALA A 38 -5.82 -4.64 -11.13
C ALA A 38 -5.39 -5.54 -12.29
N SER A 39 -4.31 -6.32 -12.11
CA SER A 39 -3.88 -7.31 -13.10
C SER A 39 -4.89 -8.44 -13.30
N LEU A 40 -5.85 -8.59 -12.37
CA LEU A 40 -6.90 -9.57 -12.39
C LEU A 40 -8.27 -8.99 -12.79
N ASP A 41 -8.36 -7.72 -13.22
CA ASP A 41 -9.64 -7.09 -13.58
C ASP A 41 -10.36 -7.81 -14.73
N TRP A 42 -9.64 -8.56 -15.58
CA TRP A 42 -10.21 -9.38 -16.65
C TRP A 42 -11.05 -10.56 -16.13
N LEU A 43 -10.89 -10.95 -14.85
CA LEU A 43 -11.74 -11.93 -14.17
C LEU A 43 -13.08 -11.33 -13.71
N LEU A 44 -13.29 -10.02 -13.84
CA LEU A 44 -14.52 -9.32 -13.46
C LEU A 44 -14.96 -9.66 -12.03
N GLY A 45 -16.12 -10.29 -11.87
CA GLY A 45 -16.68 -10.68 -10.57
C GLY A 45 -15.94 -11.82 -9.88
N ASP A 46 -15.15 -12.60 -10.62
CA ASP A 46 -14.41 -13.75 -10.10
C ASP A 46 -13.03 -13.35 -9.53
N ALA A 47 -12.62 -12.09 -9.71
CA ALA A 47 -11.36 -11.59 -9.17
C ALA A 47 -11.36 -11.65 -7.63
N PRO A 48 -10.34 -12.26 -6.99
CA PRO A 48 -10.29 -12.34 -5.54
C PRO A 48 -10.17 -10.95 -4.92
N LYS A 49 -11.05 -10.68 -3.94
CA LYS A 49 -11.08 -9.42 -3.20
C LYS A 49 -10.40 -9.60 -1.83
N VAL A 50 -9.44 -8.72 -1.55
CA VAL A 50 -8.85 -8.59 -0.23
C VAL A 50 -9.67 -7.59 0.57
N SER A 51 -9.93 -7.88 1.84
CA SER A 51 -10.58 -6.97 2.77
C SER A 51 -9.85 -6.96 4.11
N VAL A 52 -9.45 -5.77 4.55
CA VAL A 52 -8.71 -5.56 5.79
C VAL A 52 -9.47 -4.52 6.61
N VAL A 53 -9.59 -4.77 7.91
CA VAL A 53 -10.09 -3.79 8.87
C VAL A 53 -8.90 -3.09 9.51
N LEU A 54 -8.95 -1.76 9.57
CA LEU A 54 -7.96 -0.92 10.22
C LEU A 54 -8.63 -0.23 11.40
N CYS A 55 -8.13 -0.55 12.60
CA CYS A 55 -8.38 0.19 13.83
C CYS A 55 -7.52 1.46 13.88
N GLU A 56 -7.86 2.35 14.80
CA GLU A 56 -7.12 3.58 15.04
C GLU A 56 -5.61 3.33 15.25
N GLY A 57 -4.78 4.09 14.53
CA GLY A 57 -3.33 3.94 14.51
C GLY A 57 -2.80 2.87 13.55
N GLU A 58 -3.66 2.01 13.00
CA GLU A 58 -3.23 0.96 12.07
C GLU A 58 -3.01 1.48 10.65
N ARG A 59 -2.07 0.85 9.96
CA ARG A 59 -1.65 1.19 8.61
C ARG A 59 -1.73 -0.02 7.70
N HIS A 60 -2.31 0.17 6.53
CA HIS A 60 -2.23 -0.77 5.42
C HIS A 60 -1.42 -0.20 4.27
N VAL A 61 -0.53 -0.99 3.68
CA VAL A 61 0.21 -0.63 2.46
C VAL A 61 -0.25 -1.54 1.34
N LEU A 62 -0.63 -0.94 0.20
CA LEU A 62 -1.10 -1.71 -0.94
C LEU A 62 0.08 -2.43 -1.61
N PRO A 63 0.00 -3.77 -1.73
CA PRO A 63 1.07 -4.56 -2.32
C PRO A 63 1.18 -4.38 -3.84
N TYR A 64 0.09 -3.96 -4.51
CA TYR A 64 0.00 -3.77 -5.95
C TYR A 64 -0.91 -2.58 -6.29
N GLU A 65 -0.96 -2.21 -7.56
CA GLU A 65 -1.94 -1.24 -8.06
C GLU A 65 -3.35 -1.85 -8.01
N ALA A 66 -4.30 -1.09 -7.48
CA ALA A 66 -5.62 -1.62 -7.19
C ALA A 66 -6.70 -0.54 -7.21
N PHE A 67 -7.92 -0.95 -7.55
CA PHE A 67 -9.12 -0.20 -7.24
C PHE A 67 -9.52 -0.49 -5.80
N VAL A 68 -9.52 0.54 -4.97
CA VAL A 68 -9.70 0.43 -3.52
C VAL A 68 -11.01 1.08 -3.12
N GLU A 69 -11.78 0.36 -2.32
CA GLU A 69 -12.96 0.82 -1.61
C GLU A 69 -12.61 1.00 -0.13
N VAL A 70 -12.96 2.16 0.42
CA VAL A 70 -12.78 2.47 1.84
C VAL A 70 -14.12 2.90 2.40
N LEU A 71 -14.48 2.30 3.54
CA LEU A 71 -15.70 2.63 4.27
C LEU A 71 -15.43 2.71 5.77
N ALA A 72 -16.11 3.62 6.46
CA ALA A 72 -16.14 3.66 7.92
C ALA A 72 -17.10 2.56 8.42
N THR A 73 -16.61 1.68 9.29
CA THR A 73 -17.39 0.54 9.83
C THR A 73 -18.08 0.84 11.16
N GLY A 74 -17.67 1.91 11.84
CA GLY A 74 -18.24 2.33 13.11
C GLY A 74 -19.51 3.18 12.98
N GLN A 75 -20.13 3.50 14.13
CA GLN A 75 -21.29 4.40 14.23
C GLN A 75 -20.95 5.88 13.99
N ARG A 76 -19.65 6.22 13.97
CA ARG A 76 -19.13 7.57 13.76
C ARG A 76 -18.22 7.60 12.56
N ALA A 77 -18.05 8.79 12.00
CA ALA A 77 -17.11 9.01 10.92
C ALA A 77 -15.69 8.59 11.34
N ALA A 78 -14.92 8.08 10.38
CA ALA A 78 -13.52 7.75 10.54
C ALA A 78 -12.67 8.75 9.76
N ILE A 79 -11.46 9.01 10.23
CA ILE A 79 -10.48 9.85 9.54
C ILE A 79 -9.34 8.96 9.08
N ALA A 80 -8.97 9.07 7.81
CA ALA A 80 -7.80 8.38 7.27
C ALA A 80 -6.78 9.36 6.72
N GLN A 81 -5.50 9.04 6.88
CA GLN A 81 -4.44 9.64 6.09
C GLN A 81 -4.15 8.73 4.89
N ILE A 82 -4.15 9.33 3.70
CA ILE A 82 -3.82 8.67 2.44
C ILE A 82 -2.47 9.16 1.97
N ASP A 83 -1.53 8.24 1.84
CA ASP A 83 -0.27 8.44 1.14
C ASP A 83 -0.33 7.76 -0.22
N ALA A 84 -0.19 8.52 -1.31
CA ALA A 84 -0.22 8.00 -2.67
C ALA A 84 1.01 7.15 -3.05
N GLY A 85 1.91 6.89 -2.09
CA GLY A 85 3.10 6.08 -2.28
C GLY A 85 4.20 6.80 -3.07
N PRO A 86 5.41 6.22 -3.11
CA PRO A 86 6.52 6.78 -3.87
C PRO A 86 6.19 6.77 -5.37
N ARG A 87 6.30 7.93 -6.02
CA ARG A 87 6.28 8.01 -7.49
C ARG A 87 7.50 7.25 -8.03
N GLY A 88 7.29 6.01 -8.46
CA GLY A 88 8.26 5.24 -9.23
C GLY A 88 9.61 5.04 -8.54
N ARG A 89 9.66 4.22 -7.50
CA ARG A 89 10.91 3.50 -7.19
C ARG A 89 10.76 2.09 -7.74
N SER A 90 11.21 1.93 -8.99
CA SER A 90 11.34 0.63 -9.65
C SER A 90 11.89 -0.40 -8.67
N MET A 91 11.27 -1.58 -8.65
CA MET A 91 11.64 -2.74 -7.84
C MET A 91 13.12 -3.16 -7.99
N VAL A 92 13.81 -2.62 -9.02
CA VAL A 92 15.26 -2.74 -9.26
C VAL A 92 16.11 -2.15 -8.12
N ALA A 93 15.63 -1.13 -7.39
CA ALA A 93 16.46 -0.47 -6.36
C ALA A 93 16.67 -1.31 -5.09
N THR A 94 15.79 -2.29 -4.81
CA THR A 94 15.91 -3.14 -3.61
C THR A 94 16.85 -4.33 -3.86
N ILE A 95 16.94 -4.82 -5.10
CA ILE A 95 17.88 -5.91 -5.46
C ILE A 95 19.32 -5.38 -5.61
N GLY A 96 19.50 -4.19 -6.17
CA GLY A 96 20.84 -3.61 -6.39
C GLY A 96 21.64 -3.35 -5.11
N ARG A 97 20.96 -3.10 -3.98
CA ARG A 97 21.64 -2.77 -2.70
C ARG A 97 22.25 -3.99 -2.01
N TRP A 98 21.76 -5.20 -2.31
CA TRP A 98 22.35 -6.45 -1.80
C TRP A 98 23.57 -6.89 -2.62
N LEU A 99 23.53 -6.76 -3.95
CA LEU A 99 24.64 -7.17 -4.82
C LEU A 99 25.91 -6.32 -4.63
N VAL A 100 25.78 -5.02 -4.32
CA VAL A 100 26.94 -4.15 -4.07
C VAL A 100 27.64 -4.46 -2.73
N SER A 101 26.92 -4.97 -1.72
CA SER A 101 27.56 -5.38 -0.44
C SER A 101 28.36 -6.67 -0.58
N VAL A 102 27.89 -7.64 -1.38
CA VAL A 102 28.61 -8.91 -1.58
C VAL A 102 29.87 -8.70 -2.44
N GLY A 103 29.83 -7.81 -3.44
CA GLY A 103 30.99 -7.51 -4.28
C GLY A 103 32.18 -6.89 -3.53
N ARG A 104 31.93 -6.07 -2.50
CA ARG A 104 32.99 -5.41 -1.73
C ARG A 104 33.66 -6.30 -0.68
N LEU A 105 33.00 -7.37 -0.24
CA LEU A 105 33.59 -8.33 0.71
C LEU A 105 34.53 -9.33 0.02
N ASN A 106 34.31 -9.64 -1.26
CA ASN A 106 35.13 -10.61 -2.00
C ASN A 106 36.34 -9.97 -2.73
N GLY A 107 36.31 -8.68 -3.06
CA GLY A 107 37.41 -8.00 -3.75
C GLY A 107 38.67 -7.76 -2.91
N ALA A 108 38.61 -7.94 -1.59
CA ALA A 108 39.75 -7.71 -0.69
C ALA A 108 40.64 -8.94 -0.47
N ARG A 109 40.31 -10.11 -1.05
CA ARG A 109 41.05 -11.37 -0.83
C ARG A 109 41.95 -11.83 -1.98
N PHE A 110 42.06 -11.08 -3.08
CA PHE A 110 42.92 -11.45 -4.21
C PHE A 110 43.94 -10.36 -4.57
N ARG A 111 44.72 -9.92 -3.58
CA ARG A 111 45.96 -9.18 -3.82
C ARG A 111 47.05 -9.63 -2.84
N ARG A 112 47.49 -10.87 -2.98
CA ARG A 112 48.78 -11.41 -2.50
C ARG A 112 48.96 -12.82 -3.06
N SER A 113 49.62 -12.90 -4.20
CA SER A 113 50.66 -13.88 -4.53
C SER A 113 51.44 -13.36 -5.73
#